data_AF-X1MXB2-F1
#
_entry.id   AF-X1MXB2-F1
#
_cell.length_a   1.000
_cell.length_b   1.000
_cell.length_c   1.000
_cell.angle_alpha   90.00
_cell.angle_beta   90.00
_cell.angle_gamma   90.00
#
_symmetry.space_group_name_H-M   'P 1'
#
loop_
_entity.id
_entity.type
_entity.pdbx_description
1 polymer ?
#
loop_
_entity_poly.entity_id
_entity_poly.type
_entity_poly.pdbx_seq_one_letter_code
_entity_poly.pdbx_strand_id
1 'polypeptide(L)' 'MTNYTATAIAEGFCEGKNATEEQQIEAWQHLIDTGLCWTLQGRFGRTAQRLIDNGICQPAKES' A
#
# COMPACT_ATOMS: atom_id res chain seq x y z
N MET A 1 10.20 1.67 -3.57
CA MET A 1 10.61 0.90 -2.37
C MET A 1 10.60 -0.59 -2.70
N THR A 2 10.94 -1.48 -1.75
CA THR A 2 10.77 -2.93 -1.97
C THR A 2 9.37 -3.40 -1.56
N ASN A 3 8.91 -4.52 -2.11
CA ASN A 3 7.62 -5.13 -1.73
C ASN A 3 7.54 -5.45 -0.24
N TYR A 4 8.64 -5.94 0.34
CA TYR A 4 8.72 -6.23 1.78
C TYR A 4 8.54 -4.95 2.61
N THR A 5 9.31 -3.90 2.30
CA THR A 5 9.21 -2.61 3.01
C THR A 5 7.83 -1.99 2.89
N ALA A 6 7.21 -2.03 1.70
CA ALA A 6 5.86 -1.54 1.48
C ALA A 6 4.83 -2.30 2.33
N THR A 7 4.96 -3.63 2.41
CA THR A 7 4.10 -4.47 3.23
C THR A 7 4.29 -4.20 4.72
N ALA A 8 5.55 -4.03 5.18
CA ALA A 8 5.87 -3.68 6.56
C ALA A 8 5.26 -2.34 6.99
N ILE A 9 5.35 -1.34 6.12
CA ILE A 9 4.72 -0.02 6.33
C ILE A 9 3.19 -0.17 6.36
N ALA A 10 2.57 -0.77 5.34
CA ALA A 10 1.11 -0.88 5.22
C ALA A 10 0.44 -1.60 6.41
N GLU A 11 1.10 -2.59 7.00
CA GLU A 11 0.62 -3.31 8.20
C GLU A 11 1.11 -2.70 9.51
N GLY A 12 2.08 -1.79 9.48
CA GLY A 12 2.62 -1.13 10.67
C GLY A 12 3.49 -2.05 11.54
N PHE A 13 4.26 -2.97 10.95
CA PHE A 13 5.19 -3.85 11.67
C PHE A 13 6.66 -3.57 11.30
N CYS A 14 7.62 -4.05 12.10
CA CYS A 14 9.07 -3.83 11.91
C CYS A 14 9.40 -2.37 11.55
N GLU A 15 9.97 -2.14 10.36
CA GLU A 15 10.32 -0.80 9.86
C GLU A 15 9.12 0.14 9.67
N GLY A 16 7.90 -0.41 9.56
CA GLY A 16 6.66 0.33 9.40
C GLY A 16 6.05 0.92 10.67
N LYS A 17 6.54 0.53 11.87
CA LYS A 17 5.95 0.98 13.15
C LYS A 17 5.97 2.49 13.36
N ASN A 18 6.95 3.18 12.75
CA ASN A 18 7.14 4.63 12.87
C ASN A 18 6.96 5.33 11.52
N ALA A 19 6.28 4.70 10.56
CA ALA A 19 6.06 5.31 9.27
C ALA A 19 5.18 6.56 9.39
N THR A 20 5.60 7.63 8.73
CA THR A 20 4.78 8.84 8.61
C THR A 20 3.56 8.57 7.72
N GLU A 21 2.58 9.49 7.73
CA GLU A 21 1.43 9.39 6.84
C GLU A 21 1.84 9.36 5.36
N GLU A 22 2.81 10.19 4.97
CA GLU A 22 3.36 10.22 3.62
C GLU A 22 3.97 8.86 3.23
N GLN A 23 4.74 8.25 4.13
CA GLN A 23 5.32 6.91 3.90
C GLN A 23 4.25 5.82 3.80
N GLN A 24 3.17 5.93 4.56
CA GLN A 24 2.02 5.04 4.43
C GLN A 24 1.40 5.16 3.04
N ILE A 25 1.16 6.38 2.57
CA ILE A 25 0.57 6.63 1.25
C ILE A 25 1.47 6.09 0.14
N GLU A 26 2.78 6.37 0.20
CA GLU A 26 3.75 5.84 -0.76
C GLU A 26 3.78 4.31 -0.77
N ALA A 27 3.72 3.69 0.41
CA ALA A 27 3.71 2.23 0.53
C ALA A 27 2.45 1.62 -0.09
N TRP A 28 1.28 2.18 0.21
CA TRP A 28 0.04 1.73 -0.40
C TRP A 28 0.03 1.94 -1.91
N GLN A 29 0.57 3.06 -2.41
CA GLN A 29 0.70 3.29 -3.85
C GLN A 29 1.61 2.24 -4.49
N HIS A 30 2.76 1.93 -3.90
CA HIS A 30 3.66 0.88 -4.40
C HIS A 30 2.98 -0.49 -4.43
N LEU A 31 2.20 -0.84 -3.40
CA LEU A 31 1.46 -2.11 -3.37
C LEU A 31 0.36 -2.18 -4.44
N ILE A 32 -0.27 -1.04 -4.77
CA ILE A 32 -1.26 -0.94 -5.85
C ILE A 32 -0.56 -1.08 -7.21
N ASP A 33 0.50 -0.31 -7.45
CA ASP A 33 1.23 -0.30 -8.72
C ASP A 33 1.81 -1.66 -9.09
N THR A 34 2.30 -2.41 -8.09
CA THR A 34 2.83 -3.77 -8.27
C THR A 34 1.74 -4.84 -8.31
N GLY A 35 0.49 -4.49 -8.02
CA GLY A 35 -0.63 -5.43 -7.87
C GLY A 35 -0.54 -6.33 -6.64
N LEU A 36 0.47 -6.15 -5.78
CA LEU A 36 0.71 -7.02 -4.63
C LEU A 36 -0.45 -6.97 -3.63
N CYS A 37 -1.06 -5.80 -3.41
CA CYS A 37 -2.21 -5.66 -2.51
C CYS A 37 -3.43 -6.52 -2.90
N TRP A 38 -3.54 -6.94 -4.16
CA TRP A 38 -4.62 -7.79 -4.66
C TRP A 38 -4.33 -9.29 -4.49
N THR A 39 -3.06 -9.65 -4.28
CA THR A 39 -2.64 -11.04 -4.01
C THR A 39 -2.51 -11.34 -2.52
N LEU A 40 -2.27 -10.31 -1.69
CA LEU A 40 -2.14 -10.45 -0.25
C LEU A 40 -3.50 -10.64 0.43
N GLN A 41 -3.55 -11.56 1.39
CA GLN A 41 -4.78 -11.87 2.14
C GLN A 41 -5.12 -10.80 3.19
N GLY A 42 -6.32 -10.86 3.77
CA GLY A 42 -6.71 -10.00 4.88
C GLY A 42 -7.33 -8.68 4.43
N ARG A 43 -6.74 -7.54 4.85
CA ARG A 43 -7.29 -6.19 4.62
C ARG A 43 -6.68 -5.45 3.42
N PHE A 44 -5.66 -6.01 2.76
CA PHE A 44 -4.89 -5.30 1.74
C PHE A 44 -5.76 -4.80 0.59
N GLY A 45 -6.42 -5.71 -0.15
CA GLY A 45 -7.26 -5.31 -1.28
C GLY A 45 -8.37 -4.32 -0.88
N ARG A 46 -9.07 -4.56 0.23
CA ARG A 46 -10.12 -3.63 0.70
C ARG A 46 -9.57 -2.26 1.09
N THR A 47 -8.38 -2.21 1.69
CA THR A 47 -7.74 -0.95 2.08
C THR A 47 -7.26 -0.20 0.85
N ALA A 48 -6.59 -0.88 -0.08
CA ALA A 48 -6.15 -0.31 -1.36
C ALA A 48 -7.33 0.28 -2.14
N GLN A 49 -8.44 -0.46 -2.26
CA GLN A 49 -9.64 0.04 -2.93
C GLN A 49 -10.18 1.30 -2.25
N ARG A 50 -10.32 1.29 -0.91
CA ARG A 50 -10.79 2.46 -0.16
C ARG A 50 -9.89 3.68 -0.33
N LEU A 51 -8.57 3.49 -0.41
CA LEU A 51 -7.62 4.59 -0.61
C LEU A 51 -7.74 5.19 -2.02
N ILE A 52 -8.01 4.35 -3.02
CA ILE A 52 -8.30 4.80 -4.40
C ILE A 52 -9.63 5.56 -4.44
N ASP A 53 -10.69 5.00 -3.84
CA ASP A 53 -12.02 5.62 -3.83
C ASP A 53 -12.03 6.99 -3.13
N ASN A 54 -11.17 7.16 -2.11
CA ASN A 54 -10.99 8.42 -1.39
C ASN A 54 -10.04 9.41 -2.09
N GLY A 55 -9.43 9.04 -3.23
CA GLY A 55 -8.48 9.88 -3.96
C GLY A 55 -7.12 10.04 -3.27
N ILE A 56 -6.81 9.22 -2.27
CA ILE A 56 -5.52 9.23 -1.55
C ILE A 56 -4.45 8.52 -2.38
N CYS A 57 -4.81 7.41 -3.02
CA CYS A 57 -3.97 6.68 -3.96
C CYS A 57 -4.60 6.69 -5.36
N GLN A 58 -3.80 6.42 -6.38
CA GLN A 58 -4.24 6.27 -7.75
C GLN A 58 -4.33 4.78 -8.13
N PRO A 59 -5.24 4.38 -9.04
CA PRO A 59 -5.20 3.06 -9.65
C PRO A 59 -3.84 2.77 -10.29
N ALA A 60 -3.48 1.48 -10.36
CA ALA A 60 -2.24 1.06 -11.00
C ALA A 60 -2.18 1.58 -12.44
N LYS A 61 -1.02 2.13 -12.84
CA LYS A 61 -0.83 2.61 -14.22
C LYS A 61 -0.79 1.41 -15.17
N GLU A 62 -1.64 1.44 -16.18
CA GLU A 62 -1.49 0.56 -17.33
C GLU A 62 -0.18 0.91 -18.04
N SER A 63 0.70 -0.08 -18.21
CA SER A 63 1.98 0.06 -18.93
C SER A 63 1.81 -0.17 -20.41
#